data_AF-A0AB73T1J0-F1
#
_entry.id   AF-A0AB73T1J0-F1
#
_cell.length_a   1.000
_cell.length_b   1.000
_cell.length_c   1.000
_cell.angle_alpha   90.00
_cell.angle_beta   90.00
_cell.angle_gamma   90.00
#
_symmetry.space_group_name_H-M   'P 1'
#
loop_
_entity.id
_entity.type
_entity.pdbx_description
1 polymer ?
#
loop_
_entity_poly.entity_id
_entity_poly.type
_entity_poly.pdbx_seq_one_letter_code
_entity_poly.pdbx_strand_id
1 'polypeptide(L)'
;MKESIFAKAKKARENKKGFTLVELIVVLVILAILAAILVPALLGWIDKAKEKQIVLNARTAYLAAQTLASEEYGKTQPDVANVTTTAVETLAQLPAGSVTSIGFYTTEGNKFKVNALTYTEGDKMAVLSLDDKGNPQWTVSDKTTPAP
;
A
#
# COMPACT_ATOMS: atom_id res chain seq x y z
N MET A 1 39.99 -37.96 44.23
CA MET A 1 39.44 -37.58 42.91
C MET A 1 38.08 -36.88 42.98
N LYS A 2 37.19 -37.21 43.93
CA LYS A 2 35.87 -36.56 44.07
C LYS A 2 35.93 -35.08 44.50
N GLU A 3 36.90 -34.69 45.32
CA GLU A 3 37.00 -33.32 45.86
C GLU A 3 37.32 -32.23 44.82
N SER A 4 38.11 -32.53 43.78
CA SER A 4 38.45 -31.54 42.74
C SER A 4 37.29 -31.22 41.78
N ILE A 5 36.31 -32.12 41.67
CA ILE A 5 35.10 -31.92 40.87
C ILE A 5 34.13 -30.98 41.60
N PHE A 6 33.95 -31.16 42.91
CA PHE A 6 33.09 -30.28 43.72
C PHE A 6 33.67 -28.86 43.84
N ALA A 7 34.99 -28.71 43.94
CA ALA A 7 35.63 -27.40 43.93
C ALA A 7 35.44 -26.64 42.61
N LYS A 8 35.51 -27.33 41.45
CA LYS A 8 35.23 -26.74 40.14
C LYS A 8 33.78 -26.32 39.97
N ALA A 9 32.83 -27.11 40.46
CA ALA A 9 31.40 -26.79 40.43
C ALA A 9 31.04 -25.57 41.30
N LYS A 10 31.69 -25.40 42.45
CA LYS A 10 31.51 -24.22 43.32
C LYS A 10 32.06 -22.94 42.67
N LYS A 11 33.25 -23.00 42.07
CA LYS A 11 33.91 -21.87 41.39
C LYS A 11 33.16 -21.39 40.13
N ALA A 12 32.44 -22.28 39.45
CA ALA A 12 31.60 -21.93 38.29
C ALA A 12 30.36 -21.10 38.67
N ARG A 13 29.90 -21.15 39.92
CA ARG A 13 28.74 -20.39 40.42
C ARG A 13 29.12 -18.97 40.85
N GLU A 14 30.35 -18.79 41.33
CA GLU A 14 30.92 -17.51 41.77
C GLU A 14 31.29 -16.56 40.61
N ASN A 15 31.50 -17.11 39.40
CA ASN A 15 31.81 -16.33 38.19
C ASN A 15 30.56 -15.87 37.41
N LYS A 16 29.35 -16.09 37.94
CA LYS A 16 28.14 -15.49 37.37
C LYS A 16 28.05 -14.04 37.86
N LYS A 17 28.72 -13.13 37.16
CA LYS A 17 28.40 -11.70 37.25
C LYS A 17 26.95 -11.53 36.79
N GLY A 18 26.02 -11.56 37.72
CA GLY A 18 24.60 -11.36 37.46
C GLY A 18 24.37 -9.94 36.99
N PHE A 19 23.57 -9.78 35.94
CA PHE A 19 23.06 -8.48 35.51
C PHE A 19 22.32 -7.86 36.69
N THR A 20 22.69 -6.63 37.07
CA THR A 20 22.02 -5.97 38.19
C THR A 20 20.60 -5.60 37.76
N LEU A 21 19.63 -5.67 38.68
CA LEU A 21 18.26 -5.20 38.41
C LEU A 21 18.24 -3.74 37.96
N VAL A 22 19.22 -2.95 38.44
CA VAL A 22 19.40 -1.54 38.09
C VAL A 22 19.84 -1.37 36.64
N GLU A 23 20.76 -2.19 36.12
CA GLU A 23 21.12 -2.15 34.70
C GLU A 23 19.92 -2.51 33.81
N LEU A 24 19.08 -3.46 34.23
CA LEU A 24 17.90 -3.85 33.46
C LEU A 24 16.85 -2.74 33.41
N ILE A 25 16.56 -2.09 34.54
CA ILE A 25 15.53 -1.04 34.59
C ILE A 25 15.94 0.21 33.82
N VAL A 26 17.22 0.61 33.86
CA VAL A 26 17.71 1.76 33.07
C VAL A 26 17.54 1.52 31.58
N VAL A 27 17.84 0.30 31.10
CA VAL A 27 17.64 -0.07 29.70
C VAL A 27 16.16 -0.04 29.32
N LEU A 28 15.28 -0.61 30.15
CA LEU A 28 13.83 -0.58 29.88
C LEU A 28 13.27 0.86 29.85
N VAL A 29 13.77 1.75 30.70
CA VAL A 29 13.41 3.17 30.70
C VAL A 29 13.82 3.85 29.39
N ILE A 30 15.05 3.63 28.92
CA ILE A 30 15.51 4.20 27.64
C ILE A 30 14.69 3.63 26.48
N LEU A 31 14.43 2.31 26.45
CA LEU A 31 13.60 1.67 25.42
C LEU A 31 12.17 2.21 25.43
N ALA A 32 11.59 2.48 26.61
CA ALA A 32 10.26 3.07 26.73
C ALA A 32 10.19 4.48 26.14
N ILE A 33 11.20 5.33 26.41
CA ILE A 33 11.28 6.70 25.86
C ILE A 33 11.43 6.65 24.33
N LEU A 34 12.32 5.79 23.82
CA LEU A 34 12.52 5.64 22.37
C LEU A 34 11.25 5.12 21.68
N ALA A 35 10.60 4.10 22.26
CA ALA A 35 9.36 3.55 21.73
C ALA A 35 8.24 4.59 21.70
N ALA A 36 8.11 5.42 22.74
CA ALA A 36 7.07 6.45 22.83
C ALA A 36 7.13 7.46 21.67
N ILE A 37 8.33 7.83 21.21
CA ILE A 37 8.52 8.75 20.08
C ILE A 37 8.43 8.01 18.74
N LEU A 38 8.94 6.78 18.66
CA LEU A 38 9.04 6.02 17.43
C LEU A 38 7.68 5.47 16.95
N VAL A 39 6.85 4.95 17.85
CA VAL A 39 5.56 4.33 17.51
C VAL A 39 4.63 5.28 16.73
N PRO A 40 4.35 6.53 17.17
CA PRO A 40 3.47 7.41 16.40
C PRO A 40 4.03 7.78 15.02
N ALA A 41 5.35 7.96 14.90
CA ALA A 41 6.00 8.23 13.62
C ALA A 41 5.85 7.05 12.65
N LEU A 42 6.03 5.82 13.14
CA LEU A 42 5.86 4.60 12.35
C LEU A 42 4.42 4.41 11.87
N LEU A 43 3.43 4.65 12.73
CA LEU A 43 2.01 4.52 12.35
C LEU A 43 1.65 5.48 11.21
N GLY A 44 2.08 6.74 11.29
CA GLY A 44 1.84 7.70 10.20
C GLY A 44 2.56 7.34 8.89
N TRP A 45 3.69 6.64 8.94
CA TRP A 45 4.38 6.16 7.74
C TRP A 45 3.69 4.97 7.10
N ILE A 46 3.11 4.08 7.91
CA ILE A 46 2.33 2.94 7.43
C ILE A 46 1.12 3.42 6.64
N ASP A 47 0.40 4.43 7.14
CA ASP A 47 -0.77 4.97 6.44
C ASP A 47 -0.39 5.61 5.11
N LYS A 48 0.68 6.42 5.09
CA LYS A 48 1.20 6.99 3.83
C LYS A 48 1.69 5.91 2.85
N ALA A 49 2.27 4.81 3.35
CA ALA A 49 2.70 3.70 2.52
C ALA A 49 1.49 2.99 1.90
N LYS A 50 0.42 2.77 2.67
CA LYS A 50 -0.85 2.22 2.17
C LYS A 50 -1.47 3.13 1.10
N GLU A 51 -1.56 4.44 1.33
CA GLU A 51 -2.09 5.38 0.34
C GLU A 51 -1.29 5.33 -0.97
N LYS A 52 0.05 5.29 -0.88
CA LYS A 52 0.91 5.12 -2.06
C LYS A 52 0.68 3.79 -2.77
N GLN A 53 0.54 2.69 -2.02
CA GLN A 53 0.26 1.38 -2.58
C GLN A 53 -1.07 1.37 -3.34
N ILE A 54 -2.11 1.99 -2.77
CA ILE A 54 -3.42 2.12 -3.40
C ILE A 54 -3.33 2.91 -4.71
N VAL A 55 -2.60 4.03 -4.73
CA VAL A 55 -2.36 4.80 -5.97
C VAL A 55 -1.60 3.97 -7.01
N LEU A 56 -0.65 3.13 -6.60
CA LEU A 56 0.08 2.26 -7.51
C LEU A 56 -0.85 1.20 -8.13
N ASN A 57 -1.68 0.54 -7.32
CA ASN A 57 -2.68 -0.41 -7.80
C ASN A 57 -3.66 0.27 -8.77
N ALA A 58 -4.13 1.47 -8.43
CA ALA A 58 -5.04 2.24 -9.27
C ALA A 58 -4.39 2.65 -10.60
N ARG A 59 -3.09 2.99 -10.60
CA ARG A 59 -2.33 3.25 -11.84
C ARG A 59 -2.22 2.02 -12.72
N THR A 60 -1.99 0.84 -12.13
CA THR A 60 -1.99 -0.42 -12.88
C THR A 60 -3.36 -0.67 -13.50
N ALA A 61 -4.44 -0.44 -12.76
CA ALA A 61 -5.80 -0.52 -13.28
C ALA A 61 -6.06 0.49 -14.42
N TYR A 62 -5.58 1.72 -14.29
CA TYR A 62 -5.68 2.74 -15.35
C TYR A 62 -4.97 2.31 -16.63
N LEU A 63 -3.75 1.78 -16.51
CA LEU A 63 -3.02 1.29 -17.68
C LEU A 63 -3.75 0.11 -18.33
N ALA A 64 -4.28 -0.82 -17.54
CA ALA A 64 -5.09 -1.92 -18.05
C ALA A 64 -6.37 -1.42 -18.77
N ALA A 65 -7.09 -0.46 -18.19
CA ALA A 65 -8.25 0.17 -18.82
C ALA A 65 -7.88 0.87 -20.14
N GLN A 66 -6.75 1.58 -20.18
CA GLN A 66 -6.30 2.25 -21.39
C GLN A 66 -5.84 1.25 -22.47
N THR A 67 -5.26 0.11 -22.08
CA THR A 67 -4.92 -0.99 -22.99
C THR A 67 -6.17 -1.59 -23.61
N LEU A 68 -7.16 -1.98 -22.79
CA LEU A 68 -8.43 -2.53 -23.28
C LEU A 68 -9.17 -1.54 -24.17
N ALA A 69 -9.20 -0.26 -23.81
CA ALA A 69 -9.77 0.79 -24.64
C ALA A 69 -9.06 0.92 -26.01
N SER A 70 -7.75 0.71 -26.05
CA SER A 70 -6.97 0.72 -27.29
C SER A 70 -7.21 -0.54 -28.13
N GLU A 71 -7.44 -1.69 -27.49
CA GLU A 71 -7.83 -2.93 -28.16
C GLU A 71 -9.23 -2.82 -28.79
N GLU A 72 -10.20 -2.26 -28.07
CA GLU A 72 -11.55 -2.02 -28.62
C GLU A 72 -11.54 -1.08 -29.82
N TYR A 73 -10.69 -0.04 -29.79
CA TYR A 73 -10.52 0.86 -30.93
C TYR A 73 -10.06 0.13 -32.20
N GLY A 74 -9.31 -0.96 -32.08
CA GLY A 74 -8.82 -1.75 -33.21
C GLY A 74 -9.85 -2.67 -33.85
N LYS A 75 -11.07 -2.77 -33.32
CA LYS A 75 -12.10 -3.70 -33.81
C LYS A 75 -12.97 -3.09 -34.92
N THR A 76 -13.60 -3.96 -35.70
CA THR A 76 -14.56 -3.58 -36.77
C THR A 76 -15.74 -2.76 -36.25
N GLN A 77 -16.17 -3.03 -35.02
CA GLN A 77 -17.22 -2.29 -34.31
C GLN A 77 -16.67 -1.90 -32.92
N PRO A 78 -16.03 -0.73 -32.80
CA PRO A 78 -15.50 -0.25 -31.53
C PRO A 78 -16.64 0.08 -30.58
N ASP A 79 -16.61 -0.49 -29.37
CA ASP A 79 -17.54 -0.14 -28.30
C ASP A 79 -16.81 -0.13 -26.96
N VAL A 80 -16.75 1.05 -26.34
CA VAL A 80 -16.10 1.23 -25.04
C VAL A 80 -16.86 0.55 -23.90
N ALA A 81 -18.15 0.22 -24.09
CA ALA A 81 -18.93 -0.53 -23.12
C ALA A 81 -18.37 -1.94 -22.85
N ASN A 82 -17.57 -2.49 -23.79
CA ASN A 82 -16.87 -3.75 -23.60
C ASN A 82 -15.72 -3.65 -22.59
N VAL A 83 -15.23 -2.44 -22.29
CA VAL A 83 -14.21 -2.20 -21.26
C VAL A 83 -14.87 -2.11 -19.89
N THR A 84 -15.18 -3.28 -19.32
CA THR A 84 -15.82 -3.39 -18.01
C THR A 84 -14.80 -3.33 -16.87
N THR A 85 -15.26 -3.00 -15.66
CA THR A 85 -14.41 -3.01 -14.45
C THR A 85 -13.80 -4.39 -14.20
N THR A 86 -14.58 -5.46 -14.41
CA THR A 86 -14.09 -6.84 -14.27
C THR A 86 -12.98 -7.18 -15.28
N ALA A 87 -13.11 -6.74 -16.53
CA ALA A 87 -12.06 -6.95 -17.53
C ALA A 87 -10.76 -6.23 -17.15
N VAL A 88 -10.88 -4.99 -16.64
CA VAL A 88 -9.75 -4.21 -16.15
C VAL A 88 -9.08 -4.88 -14.95
N GLU A 89 -9.85 -5.33 -13.95
CA GLU A 89 -9.34 -6.02 -12.77
C GLU A 89 -8.60 -7.31 -13.14
N THR A 90 -9.16 -8.07 -14.08
CA THR A 90 -8.58 -9.32 -14.58
C THR A 90 -7.24 -9.06 -15.27
N LEU A 91 -7.17 -8.04 -16.15
CA LEU A 91 -5.95 -7.70 -16.85
C LEU A 91 -4.89 -7.09 -15.92
N ALA A 92 -5.32 -6.26 -14.97
CA ALA A 92 -4.44 -5.58 -14.02
C ALA A 92 -3.88 -6.51 -12.93
N GLN A 93 -4.50 -7.68 -12.71
CA GLN A 93 -4.10 -8.66 -11.68
C GLN A 93 -3.88 -8.01 -10.31
N LEU A 94 -4.87 -7.23 -9.87
CA LEU A 94 -4.76 -6.45 -8.65
C LEU A 94 -4.69 -7.38 -7.43
N PRO A 95 -3.75 -7.17 -6.50
CA PRO A 95 -3.58 -8.05 -5.34
C PRO A 95 -4.68 -7.89 -4.30
N ALA A 96 -5.36 -6.74 -4.30
CA ALA A 96 -6.45 -6.39 -3.40
C ALA A 96 -7.31 -5.30 -4.06
N GLY A 97 -8.42 -4.93 -3.40
CA GLY A 97 -9.31 -3.85 -3.84
C GLY A 97 -10.07 -4.15 -5.14
N SER A 98 -10.83 -3.17 -5.62
CA SER A 98 -11.63 -3.28 -6.83
C SER A 98 -11.77 -1.95 -7.57
N VAL A 99 -11.90 -2.01 -8.88
CA VAL A 99 -12.25 -0.87 -9.73
C VAL A 99 -13.76 -0.66 -9.66
N THR A 100 -14.18 0.46 -9.08
CA THR A 100 -15.60 0.75 -8.84
C THR A 100 -16.26 1.49 -9.99
N SER A 101 -15.50 2.32 -10.72
CA SER A 101 -16.01 3.04 -11.89
C SER A 101 -14.88 3.35 -12.87
N ILE A 102 -15.23 3.42 -14.16
CA ILE A 102 -14.32 3.87 -15.22
C ILE A 102 -15.11 4.84 -16.11
N GLY A 103 -14.48 5.95 -16.46
CA GLY A 103 -15.00 6.94 -17.41
C GLY A 103 -14.08 7.02 -18.62
N PHE A 104 -14.72 7.18 -19.78
CA PHE A 104 -14.03 7.32 -21.06
C PHE A 104 -14.53 8.55 -21.82
N TYR A 105 -13.68 9.08 -22.67
CA TYR A 105 -14.05 10.05 -23.69
C TYR A 105 -13.46 9.61 -25.03
N THR A 106 -14.11 10.04 -26.10
CA THR A 106 -13.68 9.76 -27.47
C THR A 106 -12.94 10.97 -28.01
N THR A 107 -11.73 10.77 -28.54
CA THR A 107 -10.97 11.83 -29.21
C THR A 107 -11.23 11.84 -30.71
N GLU A 108 -10.63 12.81 -31.41
CA GLU A 108 -10.55 12.79 -32.87
C GLU A 108 -10.02 11.43 -33.37
N GLY A 109 -10.69 10.90 -34.40
CA GLY A 109 -10.42 9.58 -34.95
C GLY A 109 -10.97 8.41 -34.14
N ASN A 110 -12.03 8.59 -33.34
CA ASN A 110 -12.74 7.53 -32.59
C ASN A 110 -11.91 6.77 -31.53
N LYS A 111 -10.78 7.33 -31.08
CA LYS A 111 -9.96 6.70 -30.04
C LYS A 111 -10.57 6.91 -28.66
N PHE A 112 -10.65 5.84 -27.88
CA PHE A 112 -11.11 5.91 -26.49
C PHE A 112 -9.95 6.21 -25.55
N LYS A 113 -10.14 7.21 -24.68
CA LYS A 113 -9.20 7.57 -23.61
C LYS A 113 -9.90 7.54 -22.27
N VAL A 114 -9.20 7.06 -21.25
CA VAL A 114 -9.71 7.04 -19.87
C VAL A 114 -9.60 8.47 -19.29
N ASN A 115 -10.70 9.03 -18.77
CA ASN A 115 -10.71 10.32 -18.06
C ASN A 115 -11.05 10.20 -16.57
N ALA A 116 -11.65 9.09 -16.15
CA ALA A 116 -11.98 8.84 -14.77
C ALA A 116 -11.76 7.36 -14.46
N LEU A 117 -11.29 7.08 -13.26
CA LEU A 117 -11.18 5.74 -12.71
C LEU A 117 -11.24 5.87 -11.20
N THR A 118 -12.07 5.04 -10.58
CA THR A 118 -12.15 4.93 -9.12
C THR A 118 -11.73 3.54 -8.72
N TYR A 119 -10.68 3.43 -7.92
CA TYR A 119 -10.23 2.20 -7.32
C TYR A 119 -10.39 2.28 -5.81
N THR A 120 -10.99 1.26 -5.22
CA THR A 120 -11.31 1.22 -3.79
C THR A 120 -10.60 0.04 -3.13
N GLU A 121 -9.91 0.30 -2.03
CA GLU A 121 -9.25 -0.72 -1.21
C GLU A 121 -9.50 -0.41 0.28
N GLY A 122 -10.32 -1.24 0.94
CA GLY A 122 -10.77 -0.98 2.30
C GLY A 122 -11.57 0.32 2.42
N ASP A 123 -11.16 1.18 3.35
CA ASP A 123 -11.80 2.48 3.63
C ASP A 123 -11.24 3.63 2.78
N LYS A 124 -10.30 3.35 1.88
CA LYS A 124 -9.66 4.34 1.02
C LYS A 124 -10.07 4.14 -0.44
N MET A 125 -10.19 5.23 -1.16
CA MET A 125 -10.35 5.22 -2.62
C MET A 125 -9.32 6.12 -3.29
N ALA A 126 -8.78 5.65 -4.42
CA ALA A 126 -7.98 6.44 -5.33
C ALA A 126 -8.85 6.83 -6.53
N VAL A 127 -8.99 8.14 -6.74
CA VAL A 127 -9.79 8.71 -7.84
C VAL A 127 -8.84 9.38 -8.83
N LEU A 128 -9.01 9.02 -10.09
CA LEU A 128 -8.35 9.67 -11.22
C LEU A 128 -9.17 10.87 -11.66
N SER A 129 -8.48 11.98 -11.86
CA SER A 129 -8.97 13.17 -12.57
C SER A 129 -7.95 13.59 -13.62
N LEU A 130 -8.37 14.31 -14.65
CA LEU A 130 -7.46 14.91 -15.62
C LEU A 130 -7.20 16.37 -15.25
N ASP A 131 -5.94 16.82 -15.32
CA ASP A 131 -5.63 18.25 -15.23
C ASP A 131 -6.08 19.01 -16.50
N ASP A 132 -5.97 20.34 -16.49
CA ASP A 132 -6.32 21.19 -17.65
C ASP A 132 -5.54 20.87 -18.93
N LYS A 133 -4.45 20.09 -18.81
CA LYS A 133 -3.59 19.64 -19.91
C LYS A 133 -3.89 18.19 -20.31
N GLY A 134 -4.88 17.53 -19.68
CA GLY A 134 -5.28 16.16 -19.94
C GLY A 134 -4.37 15.10 -19.30
N ASN A 135 -3.50 15.45 -18.35
CA ASN A 135 -2.65 14.49 -17.66
C ASN A 135 -3.38 13.84 -16.47
N PRO A 136 -3.17 12.54 -16.22
CA PRO A 136 -3.79 11.84 -15.10
C PRO A 136 -3.22 12.30 -13.75
N GLN A 137 -4.10 12.77 -12.87
CA GLN A 137 -3.85 13.13 -11.48
C GLN A 137 -4.61 12.19 -10.55
N TRP A 138 -3.94 11.71 -9.50
CA TRP A 138 -4.53 10.80 -8.52
C TRP A 138 -4.77 11.52 -7.21
N THR A 139 -6.01 11.47 -6.73
CA THR A 139 -6.38 11.89 -5.39
C THR A 139 -6.74 10.66 -4.57
N VAL A 140 -6.36 10.64 -3.30
CA VAL A 140 -6.77 9.58 -2.37
C VAL A 140 -7.68 10.19 -1.33
N SER A 141 -8.86 9.62 -1.15
CA SER A 141 -9.82 10.03 -0.12
C SER A 141 -10.33 8.82 0.67
N ASP A 142 -10.98 9.11 1.79
CA ASP A 142 -11.76 8.09 2.49
C ASP A 142 -13.02 7.77 1.69
N LYS A 143 -13.44 6.51 1.71
CA LYS A 143 -14.57 6.00 0.90
C LYS A 143 -15.89 6.74 1.13
N THR A 144 -16.07 7.34 2.30
CA THR A 144 -17.28 8.08 2.69
C THR A 144 -17.22 9.58 2.36
N THR A 145 -16.06 10.07 1.88
CA THR A 145 -15.86 11.46 1.48
C THR A 145 -15.60 11.49 -0.02
N PRO A 146 -16.56 11.94 -0.86
CA PRO A 146 -16.32 12.13 -2.28
C PRO A 146 -15.10 13.02 -2.50
N ALA A 147 -14.28 12.71 -3.50
CA ALA A 147 -13.21 13.62 -3.93
C ALA A 147 -13.80 15.02 -4.21
N PRO A 148 -13.08 16.11 -3.86
CA PRO A 148 -13.55 17.48 -4.11
C PRO A 148 -13.73 17.79 -5.59
#